data_AF-A0A8J5WPH2-F1
#
_entry.id   AF-A0A8J5WPH2-F1
#
_cell.length_a   1.000
_cell.length_b   1.000
_cell.length_c   1.000
_cell.angle_alpha   90.00
_cell.angle_beta   90.00
_cell.angle_gamma   90.00
#
_symmetry.space_group_name_H-M   'P 1'
#
loop_
_entity.id
_entity.type
_entity.pdbx_description
1 polymer ?
#
loop_
_entity_poly.entity_id
_entity_poly.type
_entity_poly.pdbx_seq_one_letter_code
_entity_poly.pdbx_strand_id
1 'polypeptide(L)'
;MGLGRVAWLALLVGLAAAAVTVGASEGDADPLYRTCVEECEKTGLLRETSVRLCQVPTDDHPADKSWYAHEPLYLQWKEWNCKSECRYHCMMERESEREQLGLGSVKYHGKWPLKRSSVFQEPISAALSALSLLVQFNGWLSFFLLLSYKLPIRPETHITYYEYTGLWHIYGLLSMNAWFWSAIYHSCDTFWTEKLYYSSFAAFIGYSLILAILRTLNLKDEASRVMVAAPILAFTTTHILYLNFYELDKGKF
;
A
#
# COMPACT_ATOMS: atom_id res chain seq x y z
N MET A 1 -39.67 -2.52 -14.71
CA MET A 1 -38.38 -1.88 -14.33
C MET A 1 -37.93 -2.17 -12.89
N GLY A 2 -38.53 -3.13 -12.16
CA GLY A 2 -38.18 -3.40 -10.75
C GLY A 2 -37.24 -4.59 -10.50
N LEU A 3 -37.23 -5.61 -11.37
CA LEU A 3 -36.52 -6.88 -11.12
C LEU A 3 -34.98 -6.75 -11.20
N GLY A 4 -34.47 -5.90 -12.08
CA GLY A 4 -33.02 -5.71 -12.24
C GLY A 4 -32.36 -5.07 -11.02
N ARG A 5 -33.03 -4.12 -10.36
CA ARG A 5 -32.47 -3.40 -9.19
C ARG A 5 -32.29 -4.29 -7.97
N VAL A 6 -33.21 -5.24 -7.76
CA VAL A 6 -33.14 -6.21 -6.65
C VAL A 6 -32.02 -7.22 -6.88
N ALA A 7 -31.83 -7.67 -8.13
CA ALA A 7 -30.73 -8.57 -8.48
C ALA A 7 -29.36 -7.91 -8.26
N TRP A 8 -29.20 -6.63 -8.60
CA TRP A 8 -27.96 -5.88 -8.36
C TRP A 8 -27.66 -5.66 -6.87
N LEU A 9 -28.69 -5.36 -6.06
CA LEU A 9 -28.54 -5.23 -4.61
C LEU A 9 -28.19 -6.58 -3.95
N ALA A 10 -28.81 -7.67 -4.40
CA ALA A 10 -28.48 -9.01 -3.92
C ALA A 10 -27.05 -9.44 -4.29
N LEU A 11 -26.56 -9.04 -5.47
CA LEU A 11 -25.19 -9.32 -5.91
C LEU A 11 -24.15 -8.52 -5.10
N LEU A 12 -24.46 -7.25 -4.77
CA LEU A 12 -23.63 -6.40 -3.90
C LEU A 12 -23.58 -6.92 -2.45
N VAL A 13 -24.72 -7.39 -1.92
CA VAL A 13 -24.78 -8.03 -0.59
C VAL A 13 -24.06 -9.38 -0.59
N GLY A 14 -24.14 -10.14 -1.69
CA GLY A 14 -23.42 -11.41 -1.85
C GLY A 14 -21.90 -11.25 -1.90
N LEU A 15 -21.39 -10.18 -2.52
CA LEU A 15 -19.96 -9.85 -2.53
C LEU A 15 -19.44 -9.36 -1.16
N ALA A 16 -20.28 -8.71 -0.36
CA ALA A 16 -19.93 -8.29 1.00
C ALA A 16 -19.89 -9.46 2.01
N ALA A 17 -20.57 -10.57 1.72
CA ALA A 17 -20.66 -11.73 2.62
C ALA A 17 -19.47 -12.71 2.50
N ALA A 18 -18.56 -12.51 1.55
CA ALA A 18 -17.33 -13.29 1.46
C ALA A 18 -16.29 -12.76 2.46
N ALA A 19 -16.56 -12.94 3.76
CA ALA A 19 -15.59 -12.73 4.82
C ALA A 19 -14.49 -13.81 4.67
N VAL A 20 -13.38 -13.44 4.04
CA VAL A 20 -12.18 -14.27 3.99
C VAL A 20 -11.66 -14.42 5.42
N THR A 21 -11.59 -15.66 5.89
CA THR A 21 -10.88 -16.00 7.14
C THR A 21 -9.40 -15.72 6.94
N VAL A 22 -8.87 -14.70 7.61
CA VAL A 22 -7.45 -14.35 7.55
C VAL A 22 -6.69 -15.24 8.54
N GLY A 23 -5.94 -16.21 8.02
CA GLY A 23 -4.96 -16.96 8.80
C GLY A 23 -3.65 -16.17 8.98
N ALA A 24 -2.92 -16.42 10.07
CA ALA A 24 -1.56 -15.91 10.23
C ALA A 24 -0.64 -16.50 9.14
N SER A 25 0.44 -15.78 8.80
CA SER A 25 1.42 -16.24 7.82
C SER A 25 2.11 -17.52 8.34
N GLU A 26 2.40 -18.49 7.46
CA GLU A 26 3.02 -19.76 7.87
C GLU A 26 4.34 -19.56 8.64
N GLY A 27 5.14 -18.57 8.23
CA GLY A 27 6.37 -18.19 8.95
C GLY A 27 6.13 -17.51 10.31
N ASP A 28 4.99 -16.83 10.50
CA ASP A 28 4.65 -16.19 11.78
C ASP A 28 4.22 -17.22 12.83
N ALA A 29 3.75 -18.39 12.37
CA ALA A 29 3.40 -19.52 13.22
C ALA A 29 4.61 -20.39 13.62
N ASP A 30 5.79 -20.17 13.03
CA ASP A 30 7.00 -20.95 13.34
C ASP A 30 7.53 -20.59 14.76
N PRO A 31 7.53 -21.54 15.72
CA PRO A 31 8.01 -21.29 17.08
C PRO A 31 9.49 -20.92 17.14
N LEU A 32 10.32 -21.41 16.20
CA LEU A 32 11.74 -21.10 16.14
C LEU A 32 11.96 -19.65 15.71
N TYR A 33 11.16 -19.18 14.75
CA TYR A 33 11.15 -17.78 14.35
C TYR A 33 10.76 -16.86 15.53
N ARG A 34 9.66 -17.19 16.24
CA ARG A 34 9.20 -16.41 17.39
C ARG A 34 10.25 -16.31 18.48
N THR A 35 10.87 -17.44 18.81
CA THR A 35 11.92 -17.50 19.84
C THR A 35 13.12 -16.63 19.48
N CYS A 36 13.57 -16.69 18.22
CA CYS A 36 14.68 -15.85 17.73
C CYS A 36 14.36 -14.35 17.85
N VAL A 37 13.15 -13.93 17.47
CA VAL A 37 12.75 -12.52 17.53
C VAL A 37 12.69 -12.04 18.98
N GLU A 38 12.13 -12.83 19.89
CA GLU A 38 12.07 -12.50 21.32
C GLU A 38 13.46 -12.42 21.97
N GLU A 39 14.38 -13.31 21.60
CA GLU A 39 15.75 -13.31 22.13
C GLU A 39 16.55 -12.12 21.58
N CYS A 40 16.40 -11.81 20.29
CA CYS A 40 17.06 -10.68 19.66
C CYS A 40 16.56 -9.34 20.22
N GLU A 41 15.26 -9.19 20.47
CA GLU A 41 14.72 -7.97 21.10
C GLU A 41 15.25 -7.77 22.53
N LYS A 42 15.51 -8.85 23.27
CA LYS A 42 16.02 -8.80 24.65
C LYS A 42 17.52 -8.57 24.74
N THR A 43 18.30 -9.21 23.85
CA THR A 43 19.78 -9.24 23.93
C THR A 43 20.46 -8.29 22.97
N GLY A 44 19.78 -7.87 21.90
CA GLY A 44 20.37 -7.13 20.79
C GLY A 44 21.44 -7.91 20.01
N LEU A 45 21.53 -9.21 20.24
CA LEU A 45 22.51 -10.12 19.66
C LEU A 45 21.79 -11.22 18.89
N LEU A 46 22.32 -11.53 17.71
CA LEU A 46 21.86 -12.62 16.87
C LEU A 46 23.08 -13.45 16.46
N ARG A 47 23.32 -14.52 17.23
CA ARG A 47 24.56 -15.32 17.20
C ARG A 47 25.82 -14.44 17.31
N GLU A 48 26.51 -14.18 16.20
CA GLU A 48 27.76 -13.40 16.11
C GLU A 48 27.56 -11.97 15.59
N THR A 49 26.34 -11.60 15.17
CA THR A 49 26.05 -10.28 14.62
C THR A 49 25.32 -9.43 15.66
N SER A 50 25.88 -8.27 16.00
CA SER A 50 25.21 -7.29 16.86
C SER A 50 24.24 -6.44 16.06
N VAL A 51 22.98 -6.37 16.50
CA VAL A 51 21.98 -5.49 15.90
C VAL A 51 22.17 -4.10 16.50
N ARG A 52 22.85 -3.21 15.75
CA ARG A 52 23.26 -1.86 16.22
C ARG A 52 22.11 -1.05 16.81
N LEU A 53 20.89 -1.23 16.31
CA LEU A 53 19.69 -0.51 16.78
C LEU A 53 19.07 -1.06 18.07
N CYS A 54 19.46 -2.25 18.51
CA CYS A 54 19.00 -2.86 19.77
C CYS A 54 19.97 -2.61 20.93
N GLN A 55 21.15 -2.03 20.66
CA GLN A 55 22.13 -1.75 21.69
C GLN A 55 21.69 -0.52 22.50
N VAL A 56 21.30 -0.76 23.76
CA VAL A 56 21.12 0.30 24.75
C VAL A 56 22.51 0.85 25.09
N PRO A 57 22.76 2.16 25.00
CA PRO A 57 24.04 2.72 25.41
C PRO A 57 24.21 2.54 26.92
N THR A 58 25.21 1.75 27.33
CA THR A 58 25.69 1.66 28.72
C THR A 58 26.82 2.66 28.94
N ASP A 59 26.80 3.37 30.07
CA ASP A 59 27.68 4.48 30.45
C ASP A 59 29.21 4.20 30.38
N ASP A 60 29.65 2.96 30.26
CA ASP A 60 31.08 2.61 30.29
C ASP A 60 31.77 2.55 28.92
N HIS A 61 31.03 2.55 27.81
CA HIS A 61 31.61 2.58 26.46
C HIS A 61 30.88 3.64 25.62
N PRO A 62 31.45 4.86 25.47
CA PRO A 62 30.87 5.82 24.55
C PRO A 62 30.87 5.17 23.18
N ALA A 63 29.67 4.95 22.63
CA ALA A 63 29.51 4.67 21.22
C ALA A 63 30.37 5.70 20.49
N ASP A 64 31.34 5.22 19.71
CA ASP A 64 32.17 6.04 18.83
C ASP A 64 31.22 6.73 17.84
N LYS A 65 30.62 7.84 18.28
CA LYS A 65 29.92 8.80 17.44
C LYS A 65 31.00 9.57 16.71
N SER A 66 31.69 8.85 15.84
CA SER A 66 32.46 9.38 14.75
C SER A 66 31.51 10.21 13.89
N TRP A 67 31.47 11.50 14.22
CA TRP A 67 31.35 12.75 13.48
C TRP A 67 30.96 12.78 11.96
N TYR A 68 30.76 11.64 11.30
CA TYR A 68 30.20 11.52 9.94
C TYR A 68 28.86 10.75 9.85
N ALA A 69 28.28 10.30 10.96
CA ALA A 69 27.02 9.52 10.95
C ALA A 69 25.74 10.38 10.86
N HIS A 70 25.67 11.30 9.91
CA HIS A 70 24.35 11.65 9.38
C HIS A 70 23.94 10.49 8.46
N GLU A 71 23.21 9.53 9.02
CA GLU A 71 22.47 8.58 8.20
C GLU A 71 21.71 9.39 7.14
N PRO A 72 21.86 9.06 5.85
CA PRO A 72 21.09 9.68 4.79
C PRO A 72 19.62 9.79 5.17
N LEU A 73 18.96 10.89 4.83
CA LEU A 73 17.53 11.10 5.16
C LEU A 73 16.65 9.91 4.77
N TYR A 74 17.02 9.16 3.72
CA TYR A 74 16.30 7.95 3.30
C TYR A 74 16.45 6.77 4.29
N LEU A 75 17.58 6.67 5.00
CA LEU A 75 17.80 5.68 6.07
C LEU A 75 17.10 6.10 7.37
N GLN A 76 17.03 7.41 7.67
CA GLN A 76 16.21 7.93 8.78
C GLN A 76 14.70 7.78 8.54
N TRP A 77 14.25 7.83 7.27
CA TRP A 77 12.86 7.61 6.89
C TRP A 77 12.44 6.14 6.94
N LYS A 78 13.41 5.23 6.82
CA LYS A 78 13.19 3.82 7.08
C LYS A 78 13.14 3.70 8.59
N GLU A 79 11.93 3.53 9.15
CA GLU A 79 11.72 3.29 10.59
C GLU A 79 12.31 1.93 11.00
N TRP A 80 13.62 1.80 10.90
CA TRP A 80 14.36 0.69 11.47
C TRP A 80 14.25 0.86 12.97
N ASN A 81 13.56 -0.10 13.58
CA ASN A 81 13.47 -0.26 15.02
C ASN A 81 14.16 -1.59 15.35
N CYS A 82 14.62 -1.75 16.59
CA CYS A 82 15.22 -3.01 17.06
C CYS A 82 14.36 -4.24 16.66
N LYS A 83 13.05 -4.15 16.90
CA LYS A 83 12.06 -5.15 16.50
C LYS A 83 12.04 -5.48 15.01
N SER A 84 12.10 -4.48 14.12
CA SER A 84 12.06 -4.72 12.67
C SER A 84 13.35 -5.36 12.15
N GLU A 85 14.48 -5.01 12.75
CA GLU A 85 15.78 -5.59 12.40
C GLU A 85 15.87 -7.05 12.89
N CYS A 86 15.47 -7.33 14.13
CA CYS A 86 15.37 -8.68 14.66
C CYS A 86 14.45 -9.58 13.81
N ARG A 87 13.24 -9.09 13.46
CA ARG A 87 12.32 -9.79 12.55
C ARG A 87 12.95 -10.14 11.20
N TYR A 88 13.73 -9.22 10.63
CA TYR A 88 14.38 -9.44 9.34
C TYR A 88 15.51 -10.47 9.44
N HIS A 89 16.40 -10.32 10.41
CA HIS A 89 17.54 -11.22 10.58
C HIS A 89 17.10 -12.66 10.92
N CYS A 90 16.15 -12.82 11.85
CA CYS A 90 15.58 -14.13 12.19
C CYS A 90 14.86 -14.78 11.01
N MET A 91 14.14 -13.99 10.19
CA MET A 91 13.49 -14.47 8.98
C MET A 91 14.52 -15.00 7.97
N MET A 92 15.58 -14.22 7.72
CA MET A 92 16.63 -14.61 6.77
C MET A 92 17.40 -15.86 7.23
N GLU A 93 17.63 -16.02 8.53
CA GLU A 93 18.26 -17.22 9.09
C GLU A 93 17.38 -18.45 8.92
N ARG A 94 16.09 -18.37 9.28
CA ARG A 94 15.16 -19.50 9.11
C ARG A 94 15.00 -19.92 7.66
N GLU A 95 14.97 -18.97 6.74
CA GLU A 95 14.89 -19.29 5.31
C GLU A 95 16.17 -19.94 4.78
N SER A 96 17.34 -19.55 5.30
CA SER A 96 18.59 -20.23 4.99
C SER A 96 18.60 -21.68 5.49
N GLU A 97 18.07 -21.94 6.69
CA GLU A 97 17.95 -23.29 7.23
C GLU A 97 16.95 -24.13 6.42
N ARG A 98 15.82 -23.56 6.02
CA ARG A 98 14.82 -24.23 5.16
C ARG A 98 15.41 -24.57 3.79
N GLU A 99 16.17 -23.67 3.20
CA GLU A 99 16.87 -23.91 1.93
C GLU A 99 17.86 -25.07 2.05
N GLN A 100 18.63 -25.14 3.14
CA GLN A 100 19.55 -26.26 3.42
C GLN A 100 18.82 -27.60 3.58
N LEU A 101 17.60 -27.57 4.10
CA LEU A 101 16.73 -28.75 4.26
C LEU A 101 15.92 -29.07 2.98
N GLY A 102 16.09 -28.30 1.90
CA GLY A 102 15.34 -28.47 0.65
C GLY A 102 13.85 -28.12 0.78
N LEU A 103 13.46 -27.37 1.81
CA LEU A 103 12.09 -26.90 2.03
C LEU A 103 11.84 -25.62 1.23
N GLY A 104 10.61 -25.45 0.74
CA GLY A 104 10.20 -24.23 0.04
C GLY A 104 10.18 -23.00 0.97
N SER A 105 10.34 -21.82 0.39
CA SER A 105 10.26 -20.56 1.13
C SER A 105 8.86 -20.30 1.65
N VAL A 106 8.77 -19.65 2.81
CA VAL A 106 7.47 -19.26 3.40
C VAL A 106 7.38 -17.75 3.60
N LYS A 107 6.15 -17.27 3.72
CA LYS A 107 5.85 -15.87 3.92
C LYS A 107 5.95 -15.57 5.43
N TYR A 108 6.68 -14.53 5.80
CA TYR A 108 6.76 -14.01 7.18
C TYR A 108 6.20 -12.61 7.18
N HIS A 109 5.40 -12.33 8.17
CA HIS A 109 4.70 -11.08 8.28
C HIS A 109 4.14 -10.59 6.94
N GLY A 110 3.41 -11.45 6.22
CA GLY A 110 2.77 -11.03 4.97
C GLY A 110 3.73 -10.76 3.80
N LYS A 111 5.04 -10.95 3.97
CA LYS A 111 6.08 -10.60 3.01
C LYS A 111 6.94 -11.82 2.68
N TRP A 112 7.45 -11.88 1.45
CA TRP A 112 8.41 -12.90 1.06
C TRP A 112 9.80 -12.53 1.59
N PRO A 113 10.65 -13.51 1.94
CA PRO A 113 11.98 -13.28 2.47
C PRO A 113 12.92 -12.83 1.36
N LEU A 114 12.91 -11.54 1.09
CA LEU A 114 13.78 -10.90 0.09
C LEU A 114 15.01 -10.31 0.78
N LYS A 115 16.19 -10.60 0.22
CA LYS A 115 17.44 -10.00 0.66
C LYS A 115 17.41 -8.50 0.35
N ARG A 116 17.49 -7.66 1.39
CA ARG A 116 17.50 -6.19 1.23
C ARG A 116 18.77 -5.77 0.48
N SER A 117 18.60 -5.34 -0.77
CA SER A 117 19.58 -4.48 -1.45
C SER A 117 19.50 -3.09 -0.83
N SER A 118 20.63 -2.41 -0.62
CA SER A 118 20.73 -1.15 0.15
C SER A 118 19.84 0.00 -0.34
N VAL A 119 19.22 -0.11 -1.53
CA VAL A 119 18.45 0.98 -2.16
C VAL A 119 17.01 0.60 -2.54
N PHE A 120 16.74 -0.66 -2.92
CA PHE A 120 15.41 -1.09 -3.37
C PHE A 120 15.05 -2.47 -2.84
N GLN A 121 13.86 -2.60 -2.24
CA GLN A 121 13.33 -3.90 -1.81
C GLN A 121 12.85 -4.72 -3.00
N GLU A 122 12.14 -4.09 -3.94
CA GLU A 122 11.63 -4.72 -5.17
C GLU A 122 11.86 -3.82 -6.39
N PRO A 123 13.07 -3.81 -6.97
CA PRO A 123 13.45 -2.85 -8.01
C PRO A 123 12.61 -2.96 -9.29
N ILE A 124 12.22 -4.17 -9.68
CA ILE A 124 11.38 -4.40 -10.86
C ILE A 124 9.96 -3.88 -10.63
N SER A 125 9.35 -4.19 -9.48
CA SER A 125 8.01 -3.70 -9.12
C SER A 125 7.98 -2.17 -9.02
N ALA A 126 9.04 -1.57 -8.47
CA ALA A 126 9.19 -0.11 -8.38
C ALA A 126 9.28 0.54 -9.78
N ALA A 127 10.10 -0.03 -10.66
CA ALA A 127 10.25 0.47 -12.04
C ALA A 127 8.94 0.36 -12.83
N LEU A 128 8.24 -0.78 -12.74
CA LEU A 128 6.94 -0.97 -13.40
C LEU A 128 5.86 -0.02 -12.84
N SER A 129 5.88 0.26 -11.53
CA SER A 129 5.00 1.25 -10.91
C SER A 129 5.28 2.66 -11.42
N ALA A 130 6.55 3.05 -11.54
CA ALA A 130 6.95 4.36 -12.07
C ALA A 130 6.58 4.52 -13.55
N LEU A 131 6.76 3.47 -14.36
CA LEU A 131 6.30 3.46 -15.75
C LEU A 131 4.78 3.62 -15.83
N SER A 132 4.04 2.93 -14.97
CA SER A 132 2.58 3.06 -14.88
C SER A 132 2.16 4.49 -14.53
N LEU A 133 2.85 5.13 -13.57
CA LEU A 133 2.63 6.54 -13.24
C LEU A 133 2.84 7.46 -14.46
N LEU A 134 3.92 7.26 -15.22
CA LEU A 134 4.19 8.03 -16.43
C LEU A 134 3.10 7.84 -17.48
N VAL A 135 2.63 6.62 -17.70
CA VAL A 135 1.52 6.35 -18.64
C VAL A 135 0.25 7.09 -18.21
N GLN A 136 -0.10 7.05 -16.92
CA GLN A 136 -1.28 7.74 -16.38
C GLN A 136 -1.15 9.26 -16.51
N PHE A 137 0.02 9.82 -16.23
CA PHE A 137 0.30 11.24 -16.40
C PHE A 137 0.17 11.69 -17.86
N ASN A 138 0.78 10.95 -18.79
CA ASN A 138 0.68 11.23 -20.22
C ASN A 138 -0.77 11.14 -20.72
N GLY A 139 -1.54 10.16 -20.25
CA GLY A 139 -2.96 10.03 -20.59
C GLY A 139 -3.80 11.20 -20.07
N TRP A 140 -3.61 11.58 -18.81
CA TRP A 140 -4.30 12.73 -18.21
C TRP A 140 -3.93 14.04 -18.89
N LEU A 141 -2.65 14.28 -19.16
CA LEU A 141 -2.18 15.48 -19.87
C LEU A 141 -2.76 15.54 -21.29
N SER A 142 -2.74 14.42 -22.02
CA SER A 142 -3.33 14.36 -23.36
C SER A 142 -4.82 14.70 -23.36
N PHE A 143 -5.57 14.20 -22.36
CA PHE A 143 -6.98 14.53 -22.18
C PHE A 143 -7.19 16.00 -21.82
N PHE A 144 -6.38 16.55 -20.92
CA PHE A 144 -6.41 17.96 -20.52
C PHE A 144 -6.16 18.89 -21.71
N LEU A 145 -5.15 18.58 -22.53
CA LEU A 145 -4.83 19.35 -23.73
C LEU A 145 -5.94 19.27 -24.78
N LEU A 146 -6.54 18.09 -24.98
CA LEU A 146 -7.69 17.92 -25.87
C LEU A 146 -8.85 18.83 -25.46
N LEU A 147 -9.18 18.86 -24.17
CA LEU A 147 -10.25 19.70 -23.64
C LEU A 147 -9.95 21.20 -23.74
N SER A 148 -8.70 21.59 -23.50
CA SER A 148 -8.31 23.00 -23.43
C SER A 148 -8.09 23.64 -24.81
N TYR A 149 -7.59 22.86 -25.78
CA TYR A 149 -7.13 23.40 -27.07
C TYR A 149 -7.89 22.89 -28.29
N LYS A 150 -8.55 21.74 -28.22
CA LYS A 150 -9.20 21.13 -29.40
C LYS A 150 -10.72 21.15 -29.33
N LEU A 151 -11.30 21.17 -28.13
CA LEU A 151 -12.75 21.15 -27.95
C LEU A 151 -13.26 22.57 -27.70
N PRO A 152 -14.35 22.99 -28.38
CA PRO A 152 -14.96 24.28 -28.13
C PRO A 152 -15.51 24.31 -26.70
N ILE A 153 -15.19 25.35 -25.94
CA ILE A 153 -15.80 25.59 -24.63
C ILE A 153 -17.14 26.30 -24.88
N ARG A 154 -18.18 25.97 -24.10
CA ARG A 154 -19.46 26.68 -24.22
C ARG A 154 -19.26 28.15 -23.80
N PRO A 155 -19.47 29.13 -24.69
CA PRO A 155 -19.14 30.54 -24.42
C PRO A 155 -19.95 31.11 -23.25
N GLU A 156 -21.20 30.66 -23.08
CA GLU A 156 -22.13 31.18 -22.05
C GLU A 156 -21.81 30.72 -20.63
N THR A 157 -21.27 29.51 -20.46
CA THR A 157 -21.07 28.89 -19.14
C THR A 157 -19.62 28.62 -18.81
N HIS A 158 -18.69 28.78 -19.77
CA HIS A 158 -17.28 28.41 -19.63
C HIS A 158 -17.04 26.92 -19.26
N ILE A 159 -18.04 26.06 -19.43
CA ILE A 159 -17.98 24.61 -19.12
C ILE A 159 -17.75 23.82 -20.42
N THR A 160 -16.99 22.72 -20.32
CA THR A 160 -16.77 21.78 -21.43
C THR A 160 -18.07 21.06 -21.83
N TYR A 161 -18.29 20.79 -23.12
CA TYR A 161 -19.46 20.01 -23.59
C TYR A 161 -19.57 18.62 -22.96
N TYR A 162 -18.43 18.06 -22.53
CA TYR A 162 -18.40 16.76 -21.91
C TYR A 162 -18.71 16.86 -20.40
N GLU A 163 -19.92 16.45 -20.02
CA GLU A 163 -20.44 16.51 -18.64
C GLU A 163 -19.63 15.68 -17.62
N TYR A 164 -18.75 14.80 -18.08
CA TYR A 164 -17.93 13.92 -17.25
C TYR A 164 -16.48 14.41 -17.12
N THR A 165 -16.15 15.59 -17.66
CA THR A 165 -14.79 16.14 -17.62
C THR A 165 -14.21 16.17 -16.22
N GLY A 166 -14.93 16.72 -15.23
CA GLY A 166 -14.46 16.79 -13.85
C GLY A 166 -14.18 15.40 -13.26
N LEU A 167 -15.02 14.41 -13.59
CA LEU A 167 -14.86 13.05 -13.10
C LEU A 167 -13.59 12.37 -13.64
N TRP A 168 -13.23 12.61 -14.90
CA TRP A 168 -11.98 12.10 -15.45
C TRP A 168 -10.74 12.78 -14.89
N HIS A 169 -10.82 14.07 -14.53
CA HIS A 169 -9.70 14.73 -13.85
C HIS A 169 -9.45 14.11 -12.47
N ILE A 170 -10.52 13.89 -11.68
CA ILE A 170 -10.41 13.23 -10.38
C ILE A 170 -9.86 11.81 -10.55
N TYR A 171 -10.34 11.05 -11.54
CA TYR A 171 -9.80 9.72 -11.86
C TYR A 171 -8.30 9.76 -12.14
N GLY A 172 -7.84 10.67 -13.01
CA GLY A 172 -6.43 10.80 -13.37
C GLY A 172 -5.57 11.15 -12.16
N LEU A 173 -6.02 12.09 -11.32
CA LEU A 173 -5.31 12.49 -10.11
C LEU A 173 -5.21 11.34 -9.09
N LEU A 174 -6.30 10.61 -8.85
CA LEU A 174 -6.31 9.46 -7.93
C LEU A 174 -5.47 8.30 -8.45
N SER A 175 -5.53 8.03 -9.77
CA SER A 175 -4.69 7.03 -10.43
C SER A 175 -3.21 7.37 -10.26
N MET A 176 -2.80 8.60 -10.60
CA MET A 176 -1.42 9.06 -10.42
C MET A 176 -0.98 8.99 -8.95
N ASN A 177 -1.85 9.36 -8.00
CA ASN A 177 -1.55 9.24 -6.58
C ASN A 177 -1.30 7.78 -6.15
N ALA A 178 -2.13 6.84 -6.60
CA ALA A 178 -1.96 5.41 -6.31
C ALA A 178 -0.64 4.85 -6.86
N TRP A 179 -0.31 5.14 -8.13
CA TRP A 179 0.93 4.66 -8.74
C TRP A 179 2.18 5.34 -8.18
N PHE A 180 2.08 6.60 -7.75
CA PHE A 180 3.16 7.29 -7.03
C PHE A 180 3.49 6.59 -5.72
N TRP A 181 2.48 6.32 -4.88
CA TRP A 181 2.70 5.59 -3.63
C TRP A 181 3.11 4.13 -3.87
N SER A 182 2.68 3.50 -4.97
CA SER A 182 3.18 2.19 -5.41
C SER A 182 4.69 2.20 -5.66
N ALA A 183 5.16 3.17 -6.46
CA ALA A 183 6.58 3.29 -6.79
C ALA A 183 7.43 3.54 -5.53
N ILE A 184 6.94 4.40 -4.62
CA ILE A 184 7.62 4.65 -3.34
C ILE A 184 7.61 3.41 -2.46
N TYR A 185 6.48 2.72 -2.31
CA TYR A 185 6.36 1.52 -1.46
C TYR A 185 7.31 0.40 -1.91
N HIS A 186 7.34 0.09 -3.21
CA HIS A 186 8.25 -0.94 -3.74
C HIS A 186 9.74 -0.51 -3.70
N SER A 187 10.02 0.80 -3.61
CA SER A 187 11.37 1.30 -3.42
C SER A 187 11.80 1.28 -1.94
N CYS A 188 10.93 1.81 -1.09
CA CYS A 188 11.13 2.03 0.33
C CYS A 188 9.90 1.53 1.10
N ASP A 189 9.94 0.27 1.51
CA ASP A 189 8.92 -0.35 2.35
C ASP A 189 9.08 0.15 3.80
N THR A 190 8.22 1.08 4.19
CA THR A 190 8.11 1.62 5.55
C THR A 190 6.66 1.51 6.00
N PHE A 191 6.42 1.55 7.31
CA PHE A 191 5.07 1.47 7.85
C PHE A 191 4.14 2.56 7.28
N TRP A 192 4.67 3.78 7.11
CA TRP A 192 3.92 4.89 6.51
C TRP A 192 3.67 4.71 5.02
N THR A 193 4.67 4.24 4.25
CA THR A 193 4.49 4.02 2.81
C THR A 193 3.54 2.87 2.54
N GLU A 194 3.53 1.83 3.38
CA GLU A 194 2.56 0.74 3.35
C GLU A 194 1.12 1.25 3.52
N LYS A 195 0.88 2.06 4.57
CA LYS A 195 -0.43 2.66 4.82
C LYS A 195 -0.90 3.57 3.68
N LEU A 196 -0.02 4.42 3.17
CA LEU A 196 -0.34 5.34 2.08
C LEU A 196 -0.60 4.60 0.78
N TYR A 197 0.19 3.57 0.46
CA TYR A 197 -0.03 2.70 -0.68
C TYR A 197 -1.42 2.05 -0.66
N TYR A 198 -1.77 1.37 0.44
CA TYR A 198 -3.07 0.71 0.54
C TYR A 198 -4.23 1.71 0.55
N SER A 199 -4.08 2.84 1.24
CA SER A 199 -5.10 3.89 1.29
C SER A 199 -5.36 4.51 -0.09
N SER A 200 -4.29 4.80 -0.84
CA SER A 200 -4.40 5.39 -2.18
C SER A 200 -5.02 4.41 -3.18
N PHE A 201 -4.68 3.12 -3.12
CA PHE A 201 -5.33 2.11 -3.96
C PHE A 201 -6.80 1.90 -3.59
N ALA A 202 -7.14 1.88 -2.31
CA ALA A 202 -8.53 1.80 -1.86
C ALA A 202 -9.36 2.99 -2.37
N ALA A 203 -8.82 4.21 -2.27
CA ALA A 203 -9.44 5.41 -2.81
C ALA A 203 -9.62 5.34 -4.34
N PHE A 204 -8.57 4.92 -5.06
CA PHE A 204 -8.59 4.79 -6.51
C PHE A 204 -9.62 3.75 -7.00
N ILE A 205 -9.67 2.56 -6.38
CA ILE A 205 -10.64 1.51 -6.72
C ILE A 205 -12.07 1.95 -6.39
N GLY A 206 -12.28 2.52 -5.21
CA GLY A 206 -13.59 3.04 -4.80
C GLY A 206 -14.12 4.10 -5.78
N TYR A 207 -13.26 5.04 -6.16
CA TYR A 207 -13.61 6.06 -7.16
C TYR A 207 -13.84 5.47 -8.55
N SER A 208 -13.02 4.49 -8.97
CA SER A 208 -13.17 3.81 -10.26
C SER A 208 -14.52 3.09 -10.35
N LEU A 209 -14.98 2.47 -9.27
CA LEU A 209 -16.31 1.85 -9.20
C LEU A 209 -17.43 2.89 -9.36
N ILE A 210 -17.33 4.03 -8.66
CA ILE A 210 -18.28 5.14 -8.83
C ILE A 210 -18.31 5.57 -10.29
N LEU A 211 -17.15 5.88 -10.88
CA LEU A 211 -17.04 6.32 -12.26
C LEU A 211 -17.63 5.30 -13.24
N ALA A 212 -17.33 4.01 -13.06
CA ALA A 212 -17.86 2.93 -13.88
C ALA A 212 -19.39 2.89 -13.84
N ILE A 213 -20.02 2.99 -12.66
CA ILE A 213 -21.48 2.99 -12.51
C ILE A 213 -22.08 4.24 -13.16
N LEU A 214 -21.54 5.43 -12.88
CA LEU A 214 -22.05 6.69 -13.42
C LEU A 214 -21.97 6.72 -14.96
N ARG A 215 -20.89 6.18 -15.55
CA ARG A 215 -20.73 6.11 -17.01
C ARG A 215 -21.61 5.05 -17.66
N THR A 216 -21.65 3.83 -17.11
CA THR A 216 -22.40 2.72 -17.70
C THR A 216 -23.90 2.95 -17.66
N LEU A 217 -24.42 3.52 -16.57
CA LEU A 217 -25.83 3.88 -16.42
C LEU A 217 -26.17 5.28 -16.98
N ASN A 218 -25.18 5.99 -17.53
CA ASN A 218 -25.32 7.34 -18.08
C ASN A 218 -26.08 8.29 -17.13
N LEU A 219 -25.73 8.26 -15.84
CA LEU A 219 -26.41 9.06 -14.82
C LEU A 219 -25.96 10.53 -14.93
N LYS A 220 -26.89 11.37 -15.36
CA LYS A 220 -26.66 12.82 -15.56
C LYS A 220 -27.18 13.67 -14.40
N ASP A 221 -28.27 13.23 -13.81
CA ASP A 221 -28.90 13.86 -12.66
C ASP A 221 -27.99 13.86 -11.43
N GLU A 222 -27.88 15.02 -10.77
CA GLU A 222 -26.99 15.22 -9.62
C GLU A 222 -27.41 14.37 -8.42
N ALA A 223 -28.72 14.29 -8.15
CA ALA A 223 -29.23 13.48 -7.04
C ALA A 223 -28.89 11.99 -7.23
N SER A 224 -29.07 11.48 -8.45
CA SER A 224 -28.72 10.10 -8.81
C SER A 224 -27.21 9.84 -8.68
N ARG A 225 -26.36 10.81 -9.05
CA ARG A 225 -24.90 10.71 -8.87
C ARG A 225 -24.53 10.64 -7.40
N VAL A 226 -25.12 11.48 -6.56
CA VAL A 226 -24.87 11.50 -5.11
C VAL A 226 -25.37 10.20 -4.46
N MET A 227 -26.55 9.71 -4.84
CA MET A 227 -27.11 8.45 -4.33
C MET A 227 -26.20 7.24 -4.59
N VAL A 228 -25.46 7.22 -5.70
CA VAL A 228 -24.49 6.16 -6.02
C VAL A 228 -23.15 6.42 -5.33
N ALA A 229 -22.64 7.65 -5.39
CA ALA A 229 -21.30 7.98 -4.90
C ALA A 229 -21.21 7.92 -3.37
N ALA A 230 -22.21 8.44 -2.64
CA ALA A 230 -22.19 8.54 -1.19
C ALA A 230 -21.97 7.19 -0.46
N PRO A 231 -22.71 6.10 -0.73
CA PRO A 231 -22.48 4.83 -0.05
C PRO A 231 -21.12 4.21 -0.37
N ILE A 232 -20.63 4.34 -1.61
CA ILE A 232 -19.32 3.81 -2.00
C ILE A 232 -18.21 4.63 -1.33
N LEU A 233 -18.31 5.95 -1.32
CA LEU A 233 -17.37 6.82 -0.61
C LEU A 233 -17.35 6.51 0.88
N ALA A 234 -18.51 6.35 1.52
CA ALA A 234 -18.61 5.99 2.93
C ALA A 234 -17.95 4.64 3.23
N PHE A 235 -18.15 3.64 2.37
CA PHE A 235 -17.48 2.35 2.49
C PHE A 235 -15.96 2.49 2.32
N THR A 236 -15.50 3.16 1.26
CA THR A 236 -14.08 3.35 0.98
C THR A 236 -13.38 4.13 2.10
N THR A 237 -13.98 5.20 2.62
CA THR A 237 -13.41 5.95 3.74
C THR A 237 -13.34 5.12 5.00
N THR A 238 -14.41 4.39 5.33
CA THR A 238 -14.41 3.46 6.48
C THR A 238 -13.34 2.38 6.33
N HIS A 239 -13.16 1.84 5.12
CA HIS A 239 -12.13 0.86 4.84
C HIS A 239 -10.72 1.46 4.97
N ILE A 240 -10.48 2.67 4.46
CA ILE A 240 -9.20 3.37 4.64
C ILE A 240 -8.93 3.63 6.12
N LEU A 241 -9.93 4.06 6.89
CA LEU A 241 -9.80 4.25 8.34
C LEU A 241 -9.45 2.92 9.02
N TYR A 242 -10.12 1.83 8.65
CA TYR A 242 -9.78 0.49 9.14
C TYR A 242 -8.33 0.13 8.83
N LEU A 243 -7.85 0.28 7.59
CA LEU A 243 -6.46 -0.01 7.21
C LEU A 243 -5.42 0.84 7.96
N ASN A 244 -5.77 2.08 8.33
CA ASN A 244 -4.83 2.99 9.00
C ASN A 244 -4.80 2.83 10.52
N PHE A 245 -5.95 2.54 11.14
CA PHE A 245 -6.10 2.51 12.59
C PHE A 245 -6.12 1.10 13.18
N TYR A 246 -6.56 0.10 12.42
CA TYR A 246 -6.41 -1.27 12.85
C TYR A 246 -5.01 -1.73 12.46
N GLU A 247 -4.24 -2.18 13.45
CA GLU A 247 -3.06 -2.98 13.18
C GLU A 247 -3.53 -4.22 12.41
N LEU A 248 -3.19 -4.30 11.12
CA LEU A 248 -3.11 -5.56 10.39
C LEU A 248 -1.94 -6.41 10.94
N ASP A 249 -1.74 -6.41 12.27
CA ASP A 249 -0.90 -7.36 12.96
C ASP A 249 -1.63 -8.69 12.89
N LYS A 250 -1.36 -9.39 11.79
CA LYS A 250 -0.84 -10.76 11.79
C LYS A 250 -0.82 -11.32 13.21
N GLY A 251 -1.91 -12.01 13.54
CA GLY A 251 -2.10 -12.79 14.75
C GLY A 251 -1.36 -12.29 15.98
N LYS A 252 -1.96 -11.38 16.75
CA LYS A 252 -1.79 -11.45 18.20
C LYS A 252 -2.45 -12.76 18.67
N PHE A 253 -1.64 -13.82 18.70
CA PHE A 253 -1.89 -15.05 19.45
C PHE A 253 -0.62 -15.42 20.21
#